data_AF-A0A150MUI2-F1
#
_entry.id   AF-A0A150MUI2-F1
#
_cell.length_a   1.000
_cell.length_b   1.000
_cell.length_c   1.000
_cell.angle_alpha   90.00
_cell.angle_beta   90.00
_cell.angle_gamma   90.00
#
_symmetry.space_group_name_H-M   'P 1'
#
loop_
_entity.id
_entity.type
_entity.pdbx_description
1 polymer ?
#
loop_
_entity_poly.entity_id
_entity_poly.type
_entity_poly.pdbx_seq_one_letter_code
_entity_poly.pdbx_strand_id
1 'polypeptide(L)' 'MIVVTKMKLGDYDVPVPVGLSELLKDAWVLKDRPEANTSAGEYTRRIEMRNGRLYTILTKKEVNGHEKAVKRV' A
#
# COMPACT_ATOMS: atom_id res chain seq x y z
N MET A 1 11.00 -20.17 12.08
CA MET A 1 11.65 -18.86 11.86
C MET A 1 11.37 -18.46 10.42
N ILE A 2 10.65 -17.37 10.20
CA ILE A 2 10.45 -16.83 8.85
C ILE A 2 11.70 -16.03 8.50
N VAL A 3 12.28 -16.28 7.33
CA VAL A 3 13.40 -15.50 6.80
C VAL A 3 12.93 -14.85 5.51
N VAL A 4 12.88 -13.53 5.49
CA VAL A 4 12.60 -12.77 4.28
C VAL A 4 13.88 -12.69 3.46
N THR A 5 13.90 -13.35 2.32
CA THR A 5 15.09 -13.44 1.44
C THR A 5 15.00 -12.53 0.23
N LYS A 6 13.79 -12.06 -0.11
CA LYS A 6 13.54 -11.21 -1.27
C LYS A 6 12.37 -10.29 -1.00
N MET A 7 12.47 -9.05 -1.48
CA MET A 7 11.40 -8.07 -1.42
C MET A 7 11.24 -7.41 -2.80
N LYS A 8 10.00 -7.10 -3.16
CA LYS A 8 9.67 -6.34 -4.36
C LYS A 8 8.87 -5.10 -4.02
N LEU A 9 9.10 -4.03 -4.76
CA LEU A 9 8.25 -2.83 -4.73
C LEU A 9 7.68 -2.61 -6.14
N GLY A 10 6.44 -3.05 -6.36
CA GLY A 10 5.91 -3.19 -7.72
C GLY A 10 6.69 -4.29 -8.45
N ASP A 11 7.21 -3.97 -9.63
CA ASP A 11 8.01 -4.92 -10.43
C ASP A 11 9.51 -4.89 -10.10
N TYR A 12 9.95 -4.02 -9.20
CA TYR A 12 11.37 -3.82 -8.88
C TYR A 12 11.81 -4.68 -7.70
N ASP A 13 12.91 -5.42 -7.88
CA ASP A 13 13.59 -6.10 -6.80
C ASP A 13 14.31 -5.07 -5.91
N VAL A 14 14.06 -5.11 -4.60
CA VAL A 14 14.68 -4.21 -3.63
C VAL A 14 15.42 -4.99 -2.55
N PRO A 15 16.52 -4.45 -1.98
CA PRO A 15 17.20 -5.08 -0.88
C PRO A 15 16.25 -5.32 0.30
N VAL A 16 16.37 -6.49 0.92
CA VAL A 16 15.64 -6.77 2.15
C VAL A 16 16.23 -5.90 3.28
N PRO A 17 15.44 -5.05 3.94
CA PRO A 17 15.92 -4.28 5.08
C PRO A 17 16.40 -5.19 6.21
N VAL A 18 17.51 -4.83 6.83
CA VAL A 18 18.00 -5.49 8.04
C VAL A 18 16.94 -5.37 9.13
N GLY A 19 16.61 -6.49 9.80
CA GLY A 19 15.59 -6.51 10.85
C GLY A 19 14.17 -6.83 10.38
N LEU A 20 13.91 -6.94 9.07
CA LEU A 20 12.55 -7.20 8.56
C LEU A 20 12.03 -8.58 8.98
N SER A 21 12.89 -9.60 8.98
CA SER A 21 12.51 -10.96 9.38
C SER A 21 12.13 -11.01 10.87
N GLU A 22 12.88 -10.28 11.69
CA GLU A 22 12.68 -10.14 13.13
C GLU A 22 11.39 -9.37 13.42
N LEU A 23 11.13 -8.29 12.69
CA LEU A 23 9.89 -7.49 12.79
C LEU A 23 8.65 -8.32 12.45
N LEU A 24 8.74 -9.15 11.41
CA LEU A 24 7.61 -9.94 10.93
C LEU A 24 7.40 -11.26 11.69
N LYS A 25 8.35 -11.66 12.54
CA LYS A 25 8.32 -12.93 13.29
C LYS A 25 7.01 -13.13 14.05
N ASP A 26 6.46 -12.07 14.64
CA ASP A 26 5.24 -12.10 15.46
C ASP A 26 4.08 -11.32 14.83
N ALA A 27 4.28 -10.67 13.69
CA ALA A 27 3.29 -9.82 13.03
C ALA A 27 2.05 -10.58 12.52
N TRP A 28 2.19 -11.89 12.27
CA TRP A 28 1.11 -12.75 11.78
C TRP A 28 0.13 -13.17 12.89
N VAL A 29 0.40 -12.81 14.15
CA VAL A 29 -0.50 -13.09 15.29
C VAL A 29 -1.73 -12.17 15.28
N LEU A 30 -1.69 -11.05 14.55
CA LEU A 30 -2.85 -10.17 14.37
C LEU A 30 -3.77 -10.71 13.27
N LYS A 31 -4.57 -11.72 13.62
CA LYS A 31 -5.76 -12.09 12.86
C LYS A 31 -6.67 -10.87 12.69
N ASP A 32 -7.04 -10.60 11.44
CA ASP A 32 -8.21 -9.84 11.02
C ASP A 32 -8.57 -8.62 11.86
N ARG A 33 -7.93 -7.48 11.54
CA ARG A 33 -8.53 -6.16 11.79
C ARG A 33 -9.18 -5.68 10.49
N PRO A 34 -10.46 -6.01 10.24
CA PRO A 34 -11.17 -5.61 9.02
C PRO A 34 -11.22 -4.08 8.83
N GLU A 35 -11.00 -3.31 9.90
CA GLU A 35 -11.07 -1.85 9.88
C GLU A 35 -9.74 -1.14 9.58
N ALA A 36 -8.61 -1.86 9.51
CA ALA A 36 -7.29 -1.24 9.39
C ALA A 36 -6.97 -0.63 8.01
N ASN A 37 -7.81 -0.86 6.99
CA ASN A 37 -7.53 -0.50 5.59
C ASN A 37 -8.65 0.33 4.93
N THR A 38 -9.42 1.13 5.68
CA THR A 38 -10.50 1.95 5.11
C THR A 38 -10.00 2.95 4.06
N SER A 39 -8.78 3.46 4.19
CA SER A 39 -8.19 4.45 3.28
C SER A 39 -7.48 3.87 2.05
N ALA A 40 -7.17 2.56 2.01
CA ALA A 40 -6.47 1.94 0.88
C ALA A 40 -7.32 2.00 -0.42
N GLY A 41 -8.64 1.97 -0.30
CA GLY A 41 -9.56 2.10 -1.43
C GLY A 41 -9.58 3.50 -2.06
N GLU A 42 -9.17 4.53 -1.32
CA GLU A 42 -9.26 5.94 -1.74
C GLU A 42 -8.15 6.38 -2.69
N TYR A 43 -7.08 5.61 -2.84
CA TYR A 43 -5.91 6.01 -3.63
C TYR A 43 -5.65 5.03 -4.78
N THR A 44 -5.18 5.54 -5.92
CA THR A 44 -4.46 4.76 -6.92
C THR A 44 -2.97 4.80 -6.58
N ARG A 45 -2.31 3.65 -6.67
CA ARG A 45 -0.89 3.48 -6.36
C ARG A 45 -0.10 3.21 -7.63
N ARG A 46 0.99 3.94 -7.85
CA ARG A 46 2.00 3.65 -8.89
C ARG A 46 3.41 3.70 -8.31
N ILE A 47 4.31 2.91 -8.86
CA ILE A 47 5.74 2.89 -8.52
C ILE A 47 6.53 3.43 -9.70
N GLU A 48 7.44 4.37 -9.44
CA GLU A 48 8.30 4.97 -10.47
C GLU A 48 9.77 4.96 -10.04
N MET A 49 10.66 4.61 -10.97
CA MET A 49 12.12 4.77 -10.81
C MET A 49 12.53 6.14 -11.36
N ARG A 50 13.07 7.02 -10.51
CA ARG A 50 13.56 8.35 -10.91
C ARG A 50 14.99 8.53 -10.40
N ASN A 51 15.94 8.74 -11.30
CA ASN A 51 17.37 8.92 -10.98
C ASN A 51 17.92 7.82 -10.05
N GLY A 52 17.58 6.55 -10.33
CA GLY A 52 18.02 5.40 -9.54
C GLY A 52 17.33 5.25 -8.17
N ARG A 53 16.31 6.05 -7.87
CA ARG A 53 15.52 5.96 -6.64
C ARG A 53 14.08 5.57 -6.96
N LEU A 54 13.52 4.67 -6.15
CA LEU A 54 12.13 4.25 -6.27
C LEU A 54 11.21 5.18 -5.47
N TYR A 55 10.13 5.61 -6.11
CA TYR A 55 9.07 6.42 -5.52
C TYR A 55 7.76 5.66 -5.58
N THR A 56 7.05 5.59 -4.45
CA THR A 56 5.64 5.20 -4.42
C THR A 56 4.80 6.46 -4.48
N ILE A 57 4.00 6.61 -5.53
CA ILE A 57 3.10 7.74 -5.71
C ILE A 57 1.68 7.25 -5.43
N LEU A 58 1.03 7.91 -4.47
CA LEU A 58 -0.38 7.68 -4.14
C LEU A 58 -1.18 8.87 -4.66
N THR A 59 -2.11 8.62 -5.57
CA THR A 59 -3.02 9.65 -6.10
C THR A 59 -4.40 9.39 -5.53
N LYS A 60 -4.99 10.36 -4.82
CA LYS A 60 -6.35 10.22 -4.31
C LYS A 60 -7.33 10.12 -5.49
N LYS A 61 -8.23 9.14 -5.46
CA LYS A 61 -9.31 9.02 -6.43
C LYS A 61 -10.26 10.19 -6.19
N GLU A 62 -10.54 10.96 -7.24
CA GLU A 62 -11.61 11.93 -7.19
C GLU A 62 -12.94 11.17 -7.06
N VAL A 63 -13.66 11.41 -5.98
CA VAL A 63 -15.06 11.01 -5.91
C VAL A 63 -15.78 12.03 -6.80
N ASN A 64 -16.22 11.61 -7.99
CA ASN A 64 -17.08 12.44 -8.84
C ASN A 64 -18.29 12.87 -8.01
N GLY A 65 -18.26 14.11 -7.49
CA GLY A 65 -19.35 14.74 -6.77
C GLY A 65 -20.54 15.11 -7.65
N HIS A 66 -20.69 14.49 -8.82
CA HIS A 66 -21.68 14.86 -9.83
C HIS A 66 -22.97 14.00 -9.82
N GLU A 67 -23.09 13.03 -8.91
CA GLU A 67 -24.32 12.21 -8.77
C GLU A 67 -25.24 12.61 -7.60
N LYS A 68 -24.94 13.69 -6.86
CA LYS A 68 -25.81 14.19 -5.78
C LYS A 68 -26.45 15.56 -6.04
N ALA A 69 -26.84 15.84 -7.29
CA ALA A 69 -27.51 17.08 -7.63
C ALA A 69 -28.71 16.95 -8.59
N VAL A 70 -29.41 15.81 -8.64
CA VAL A 70 -30.77 15.78 -9.24
C VAL A 70 -31.66 14.80 -8.48
N LYS A 71 -32.15 15.23 -7.31
CA LYS A 71 -33.45 14.84 -6.73
C LYS A 71 -33.70 15.68 -5.49
N ARG A 72 -34.21 16.89 -5.70
CA ARG A 72 -35.03 17.58 -4.71
C ARG A 72 -36.31 18.02 -5.42
N VAL A 73 -37.38 17.35 -5.00
CA VAL A 73 -38.82 17.67 -4.96
C VAL A 73 -39.34 18.63 -6.02
#